data_AF-A0A1U7DS34-F1
#
_entry.id   AF-A0A1U7DS34-F1
#
_cell.length_a   1.000
_cell.length_b   1.000
_cell.length_c   1.000
_cell.angle_alpha   90.00
_cell.angle_beta   90.00
_cell.angle_gamma   90.00
#
_symmetry.space_group_name_H-M   'P 1'
#
loop_
_entity.id
_entity.type
_entity.pdbx_description
1 polymer ?
#
loop_
_entity_poly.entity_id
_entity_poly.type
_entity_poly.pdbx_seq_one_letter_code
_entity_poly.pdbx_strand_id
1 'polypeptide(L)'
;MYPNKHKQIVTSLMDGRFITIDEPYFDILKENQNFYVEFFDKSFGFELKNTQEFYYLISDETNENTSRDISIFFSILCYELDKDGKNFMDELGFSDFHIDEIVEYIKNSTWTDVVKANKQLNDGESIKRLVGSTMVKRNIAIKHSDDKYSFTKAYKLFIDFARDLIKTHIN
;
A
#
# COMPACT_ATOMS: atom_id res chain seq x y z
N MET A 1 -13.80 2.77 -28.62
CA MET A 1 -14.43 3.86 -27.84
C MET A 1 -13.91 3.74 -26.41
N TYR A 2 -13.61 4.84 -25.73
CA TYR A 2 -13.08 4.79 -24.36
C TYR A 2 -14.19 4.53 -23.33
N PRO A 3 -13.94 3.74 -22.26
CA PRO A 3 -14.90 3.55 -21.17
C PRO A 3 -15.24 4.87 -20.45
N ASN A 4 -16.36 4.88 -19.72
CA ASN A 4 -16.71 6.02 -18.87
C ASN A 4 -15.60 6.26 -17.83
N LYS A 5 -15.38 7.53 -17.44
CA LYS A 5 -14.33 7.95 -16.49
C LYS A 5 -12.90 7.54 -16.86
N HIS A 6 -12.64 7.18 -18.13
CA HIS A 6 -11.33 6.73 -18.60
C HIS A 6 -10.18 7.66 -18.18
N LYS A 7 -10.34 8.97 -18.38
CA LYS A 7 -9.30 9.94 -18.01
C LYS A 7 -8.97 9.87 -16.51
N GLN A 8 -9.97 9.82 -15.65
CA GLN A 8 -9.77 9.75 -14.20
C GLN A 8 -9.08 8.46 -13.77
N ILE A 9 -9.49 7.33 -14.34
CA ILE A 9 -8.89 6.01 -14.08
C ILE A 9 -7.42 6.01 -14.49
N VAL A 10 -7.13 6.45 -15.71
CA VAL A 10 -5.76 6.51 -16.23
C VAL A 10 -4.91 7.44 -15.38
N THR A 11 -5.37 8.66 -15.07
CA THR A 11 -4.62 9.58 -14.21
C THR A 11 -4.34 8.98 -12.84
N SER A 12 -5.34 8.37 -12.19
CA SER A 12 -5.17 7.75 -10.87
C SER A 12 -4.10 6.65 -10.88
N LEU A 13 -4.19 5.73 -11.84
CA LEU A 13 -3.24 4.63 -11.98
C LEU A 13 -1.83 5.10 -12.34
N MET A 14 -1.70 6.07 -13.24
CA MET A 14 -0.41 6.66 -13.64
C MET A 14 0.25 7.42 -12.49
N ASP A 15 -0.52 7.97 -11.54
CA ASP A 15 0.00 8.57 -10.31
C ASP A 15 0.47 7.51 -9.28
N GLY A 16 0.39 6.22 -9.64
CA GLY A 16 0.76 5.09 -8.78
C GLY A 16 -0.27 4.82 -7.67
N ARG A 17 -1.51 5.28 -7.85
CA ARG A 17 -2.60 5.00 -6.91
C ARG A 17 -3.17 3.60 -7.13
N PHE A 18 -3.49 2.95 -6.03
CA PHE A 18 -4.35 1.78 -6.03
C PHE A 18 -5.79 2.22 -6.29
N ILE A 19 -6.50 1.47 -7.13
CA ILE A 19 -7.95 1.58 -7.24
C ILE A 19 -8.57 0.40 -6.50
N THR A 20 -9.18 0.65 -5.35
CA THR A 20 -9.72 -0.41 -4.46
C THR A 20 -11.20 -0.67 -4.71
N ILE A 21 -11.70 -1.83 -4.26
CA ILE A 21 -13.10 -2.27 -4.43
C ILE A 21 -14.14 -1.28 -3.88
N ASP A 22 -13.74 -0.46 -2.92
CA ASP A 22 -14.60 0.56 -2.32
C ASP A 22 -14.72 1.83 -3.20
N GLU A 23 -13.96 1.92 -4.30
CA GLU A 23 -14.00 3.05 -5.23
C GLU A 23 -14.90 2.79 -6.45
N PRO A 24 -15.64 3.80 -6.93
CA PRO A 24 -16.54 3.66 -8.08
C PRO A 24 -15.82 3.32 -9.39
N TYR A 25 -14.49 3.49 -9.44
CA TYR A 25 -13.67 3.16 -10.61
C TYR A 25 -13.36 1.68 -10.72
N PHE A 26 -13.49 0.92 -9.64
CA PHE A 26 -13.15 -0.50 -9.61
C PHE A 26 -14.02 -1.33 -10.55
N ASP A 27 -15.34 -1.13 -10.50
CA ASP A 27 -16.26 -1.87 -11.36
C ASP A 27 -16.05 -1.55 -12.84
N ILE A 28 -15.75 -0.29 -13.16
CA ILE A 28 -15.43 0.11 -14.55
C ILE A 28 -14.18 -0.60 -15.04
N LEU A 29 -13.12 -0.69 -14.22
CA LEU A 29 -11.91 -1.44 -14.55
C LEU A 29 -12.21 -2.92 -14.74
N LYS A 30 -13.00 -3.51 -13.85
CA LYS A 30 -13.38 -4.92 -13.89
C LYS A 30 -14.18 -5.28 -15.14
N GLU A 31 -15.17 -4.47 -15.50
CA GLU A 31 -15.98 -4.66 -16.70
C GLU A 31 -15.19 -4.46 -18.00
N ASN A 32 -14.16 -3.60 -17.96
CA ASN A 32 -13.36 -3.22 -19.12
C ASN A 32 -11.90 -3.70 -19.00
N GLN A 33 -11.66 -4.81 -18.28
CA GLN A 33 -10.31 -5.23 -17.90
C GLN A 33 -9.40 -5.44 -19.12
N ASN A 34 -9.87 -6.16 -20.13
CA ASN A 34 -9.10 -6.42 -21.35
C ASN A 34 -8.69 -5.12 -22.07
N PHE A 35 -9.59 -4.14 -22.11
CA PHE A 35 -9.31 -2.84 -22.70
C PHE A 35 -8.19 -2.12 -21.94
N TYR A 36 -8.25 -2.08 -20.61
CA TYR A 36 -7.25 -1.36 -19.82
C TYR A 36 -5.90 -2.06 -19.78
N VAL A 37 -5.87 -3.40 -19.72
CA VAL A 37 -4.62 -4.18 -19.83
C VAL A 37 -3.91 -3.85 -21.14
N GLU A 38 -4.61 -3.94 -22.27
CA GLU A 38 -4.05 -3.62 -23.59
C GLU A 38 -3.66 -2.15 -23.71
N PHE A 39 -4.48 -1.24 -23.16
CA PHE A 39 -4.21 0.19 -23.20
C PHE A 39 -2.92 0.56 -22.46
N PHE A 40 -2.72 0.07 -21.24
CA PHE A 40 -1.52 0.39 -20.45
C PHE A 40 -0.25 -0.23 -21.03
N ASP A 41 -0.33 -1.48 -21.50
CA ASP A 41 0.77 -2.16 -22.16
C ASP A 41 1.19 -1.42 -23.44
N LYS A 42 0.26 -1.16 -24.36
CA LYS A 42 0.58 -0.54 -25.65
C LYS A 42 0.94 0.94 -25.56
N SER A 43 0.37 1.67 -24.61
CA SER A 43 0.54 3.12 -24.53
C SER A 43 1.74 3.52 -23.66
N PHE A 44 2.06 2.74 -22.64
CA PHE A 44 3.06 3.10 -21.63
C PHE A 44 4.07 1.98 -21.33
N GLY A 45 3.86 0.76 -21.84
CA GLY A 45 4.67 -0.41 -21.47
C GLY A 45 4.47 -0.82 -20.00
N PHE A 46 3.33 -0.47 -19.40
CA PHE A 46 3.03 -0.74 -17.99
C PHE A 46 2.08 -1.93 -17.87
N GLU A 47 2.36 -2.81 -16.91
CA GLU A 47 1.49 -3.94 -16.62
C GLU A 47 0.40 -3.53 -15.63
N LEU A 48 -0.86 -3.69 -16.03
CA LEU A 48 -2.00 -3.58 -15.12
C LEU A 48 -2.21 -4.90 -14.38
N LYS A 49 -1.96 -4.89 -13.07
CA LYS A 49 -2.25 -6.01 -12.18
C LYS A 49 -3.57 -5.78 -11.44
N ASN A 50 -4.21 -6.88 -11.10
CA ASN A 50 -5.44 -6.86 -10.30
C ASN A 50 -5.48 -8.00 -9.30
N THR A 51 -6.19 -7.76 -8.21
CA THR A 51 -6.67 -8.78 -7.28
C THR A 51 -8.20 -8.80 -7.31
N GLN A 52 -8.83 -9.51 -6.38
CA GLN A 52 -10.28 -9.39 -6.16
C GLN A 52 -10.66 -8.06 -5.48
N GLU A 53 -9.70 -7.33 -4.92
CA GLU A 53 -9.96 -6.17 -4.05
C GLU A 53 -9.34 -4.86 -4.56
N PHE A 54 -8.38 -4.90 -5.49
CA PHE A 54 -7.76 -3.68 -6.03
C PHE A 54 -7.04 -3.88 -7.37
N TYR A 55 -6.82 -2.78 -8.07
CA TYR A 55 -6.00 -2.65 -9.28
C TYR A 55 -4.79 -1.75 -9.03
N TYR A 56 -3.68 -2.02 -9.72
CA TYR A 56 -2.47 -1.19 -9.67
C TYR A 56 -1.60 -1.41 -10.91
N LEU A 57 -0.72 -0.45 -11.22
CA LEU A 57 0.26 -0.57 -12.29
C LEU A 57 1.62 -1.01 -11.75
N ILE A 58 2.32 -1.81 -12.55
CA ILE A 58 3.74 -2.11 -12.41
C ILE A 58 4.46 -1.52 -13.63
N SER A 59 5.56 -0.81 -13.41
CA SER A 59 6.49 -0.40 -14.45
C SER A 59 7.86 -1.04 -14.25
N ASP A 60 8.60 -1.29 -15.32
CA ASP A 60 9.98 -1.81 -15.24
C ASP A 60 10.94 -0.81 -14.55
N GLU A 61 10.57 0.48 -14.50
CA GLU A 61 11.33 1.55 -13.82
C GLU A 61 10.87 1.82 -12.38
N THR A 62 10.06 0.93 -11.78
CA THR A 62 9.47 1.20 -10.45
C THR A 62 10.57 1.45 -9.42
N ASN A 63 10.41 2.53 -8.63
CA ASN A 63 11.28 2.84 -7.50
C ASN A 63 11.07 1.79 -6.38
N GLU A 64 11.74 0.65 -6.50
CA GLU A 64 11.69 -0.50 -5.58
C GLU A 64 11.80 -0.08 -4.11
N ASN A 65 12.52 1.01 -3.83
CA ASN A 65 12.73 1.49 -2.47
C ASN A 65 11.42 1.87 -1.78
N THR A 66 10.44 2.47 -2.47
CA THR A 66 9.18 2.87 -1.83
C THR A 66 8.34 1.65 -1.45
N SER A 67 8.20 0.69 -2.38
CA SER A 67 7.47 -0.56 -2.11
C SER A 67 8.16 -1.37 -1.00
N ARG A 68 9.50 -1.37 -0.98
CA ARG A 68 10.30 -1.99 0.08
C ARG A 68 10.05 -1.31 1.44
N ASP A 69 10.11 0.01 1.51
CA ASP A 69 9.89 0.77 2.75
C ASP A 69 8.48 0.53 3.32
N ILE A 70 7.47 0.53 2.47
CA ILE A 70 6.07 0.25 2.86
C ILE A 70 5.92 -1.21 3.31
N SER A 71 6.59 -2.16 2.67
CA SER A 71 6.55 -3.57 3.06
C SER A 71 7.24 -3.80 4.41
N ILE A 72 8.37 -3.15 4.66
CA ILE A 72 9.04 -3.19 5.96
C ILE A 72 8.15 -2.57 7.03
N PHE A 73 7.52 -1.43 6.74
CA PHE A 73 6.56 -0.79 7.64
C PHE A 73 5.44 -1.75 8.06
N PHE A 74 4.74 -2.37 7.10
CA PHE A 74 3.66 -3.31 7.43
C PHE A 74 4.17 -4.56 8.12
N SER A 75 5.36 -5.06 7.77
CA SER A 75 5.95 -6.22 8.46
C SER A 75 6.14 -5.96 9.95
N ILE A 76 6.71 -4.80 10.28
CA ILE A 76 6.94 -4.39 11.67
C ILE A 76 5.61 -4.17 12.38
N LEU A 77 4.68 -3.43 11.76
CA LEU A 77 3.38 -3.14 12.36
C LEU A 77 2.58 -4.42 12.63
N CYS A 78 2.52 -5.36 11.67
CA CYS A 78 1.84 -6.64 11.87
C CYS A 78 2.46 -7.43 13.03
N TYR A 79 3.80 -7.51 13.06
CA TYR A 79 4.51 -8.24 14.10
C TYR A 79 4.26 -7.66 15.50
N GLU A 80 4.31 -6.33 15.66
CA GLU A 80 4.08 -5.71 16.97
C GLU A 80 2.59 -5.77 17.39
N LEU A 81 1.64 -5.70 16.45
CA LEU A 81 0.22 -5.93 16.73
C LEU A 81 -0.03 -7.37 17.21
N ASP A 82 0.54 -8.37 16.54
CA ASP A 82 0.45 -9.77 16.95
C ASP A 82 1.05 -10.00 18.33
N LYS A 83 2.20 -9.36 18.61
CA LYS A 83 2.86 -9.43 19.91
C LYS A 83 2.02 -8.82 21.04
N ASP A 84 1.23 -7.80 20.73
CA ASP A 84 0.24 -7.22 21.65
C ASP A 84 -1.04 -8.08 21.77
N GLY A 85 -1.10 -9.23 21.09
CA GLY A 85 -2.25 -10.15 21.10
C GLY A 85 -3.41 -9.69 20.22
N LYS A 86 -3.19 -8.71 19.33
CA LYS A 86 -4.20 -8.23 18.37
C LYS A 86 -4.07 -9.02 17.06
N ASN A 87 -5.20 -9.35 16.45
CA ASN A 87 -5.18 -9.92 15.10
C ASN A 87 -4.87 -8.82 14.08
N PHE A 88 -3.65 -8.78 13.55
CA PHE A 88 -3.24 -7.71 12.62
C PHE A 88 -4.13 -7.62 11.38
N MET A 89 -4.71 -8.73 10.90
CA MET A 89 -5.59 -8.71 9.71
C MET A 89 -6.88 -7.97 10.00
N ASP A 90 -7.42 -8.12 11.21
CA ASP A 90 -8.61 -7.42 11.66
C ASP A 90 -8.29 -5.94 11.91
N GLU A 91 -7.19 -5.66 12.61
CA GLU A 91 -6.75 -4.30 12.92
C GLU A 91 -6.47 -3.48 11.65
N LEU A 92 -5.66 -4.00 10.73
CA LEU A 92 -5.40 -3.32 9.45
C LEU A 92 -6.64 -3.26 8.55
N GLY A 93 -7.60 -4.17 8.75
CA GLY A 93 -8.80 -4.27 7.94
C GLY A 93 -9.95 -3.36 8.37
N PHE A 94 -10.03 -3.02 9.66
CA PHE A 94 -11.23 -2.43 10.26
C PHE A 94 -10.96 -1.34 11.31
N SER A 95 -9.71 -1.15 11.77
CA SER A 95 -9.39 -0.16 12.79
C SER A 95 -8.90 1.17 12.21
N ASP A 96 -9.10 2.23 12.99
CA ASP A 96 -8.45 3.51 12.82
C ASP A 96 -7.32 3.65 13.84
N PHE A 97 -6.14 4.03 13.39
CA PHE A 97 -4.97 4.25 14.23
C PHE A 97 -4.69 5.74 14.34
N HIS A 98 -4.41 6.23 15.55
CA HIS A 98 -3.83 7.56 15.66
C HIS A 98 -2.39 7.54 15.12
N ILE A 99 -1.96 8.61 14.44
CA ILE A 99 -0.61 8.60 13.85
C ILE A 99 0.50 8.40 14.89
N ASP A 100 0.34 8.95 16.09
CA ASP A 100 1.31 8.77 17.16
C ASP A 100 1.33 7.33 17.70
N GLU A 101 0.20 6.61 17.65
CA GLU A 101 0.15 5.17 17.99
C GLU A 101 0.96 4.36 16.96
N ILE A 102 0.81 4.67 15.67
CA ILE A 102 1.63 4.05 14.61
C ILE A 102 3.12 4.32 14.86
N VAL A 103 3.47 5.58 15.17
CA VAL A 103 4.86 5.95 15.47
C VAL A 103 5.39 5.16 16.66
N GLU A 104 4.59 5.00 17.71
CA GLU A 104 4.96 4.24 18.91
C GLU A 104 5.23 2.77 18.58
N TYR A 105 4.33 2.13 17.83
CA TYR A 105 4.51 0.74 17.36
C TYR A 105 5.83 0.55 16.60
N ILE A 106 6.13 1.45 15.66
CA ILE A 106 7.35 1.32 14.85
C ILE A 106 8.60 1.64 15.67
N LYS A 107 8.58 2.70 16.48
CA LYS A 107 9.76 3.17 17.23
C LYS A 107 10.14 2.27 18.40
N ASN A 108 9.16 1.64 19.04
CA ASN A 108 9.36 0.72 20.16
C ASN A 108 9.44 -0.74 19.70
N SER A 109 9.46 -0.99 18.39
CA SER A 109 9.57 -2.34 17.85
C SER A 109 10.85 -3.04 18.31
N THR A 110 10.74 -4.35 18.49
CA THR A 110 11.88 -5.23 18.72
C THR A 110 12.83 -5.33 17.52
N TRP A 111 12.39 -4.93 16.31
CA TRP A 111 13.18 -4.92 15.08
C TRP A 111 14.05 -3.65 14.96
N THR A 112 14.69 -3.26 16.07
CA THR A 112 15.35 -1.94 16.19
C THR A 112 16.41 -1.68 15.12
N ASP A 113 17.16 -2.71 14.70
CA ASP A 113 18.19 -2.57 13.66
C ASP A 113 17.59 -2.29 12.29
N VAL A 114 16.46 -2.94 11.96
CA VAL A 114 15.71 -2.71 10.72
C VAL A 114 15.15 -1.28 10.70
N VAL A 115 14.55 -0.85 11.81
CA VAL A 115 14.00 0.51 11.97
C VAL A 115 15.10 1.56 11.79
N LYS A 116 16.27 1.37 12.41
CA LYS A 116 17.39 2.32 12.30
C LYS A 116 18.00 2.37 10.89
N ALA A 117 18.04 1.24 10.19
CA ALA A 117 18.57 1.16 8.83
C ALA A 117 17.63 1.76 7.78
N ASN A 118 16.31 1.80 8.03
CA ASN A 118 15.33 2.35 7.11
C ASN A 118 15.12 3.86 7.32
N LYS A 119 15.46 4.67 6.32
CA LYS A 119 15.35 6.15 6.39
C LYS A 119 13.92 6.68 6.49
N GLN A 120 12.90 5.90 6.14
CA GLN A 120 11.50 6.30 6.30
C GLN A 120 10.94 5.92 7.68
N LEU A 121 11.64 5.08 8.45
CA LEU A 121 11.17 4.54 9.74
C LEU A 121 12.03 4.95 10.94
N ASN A 122 13.24 5.45 10.71
CA ASN A 122 14.19 5.71 11.78
C ASN A 122 13.82 6.90 12.69
N ASP A 123 12.91 7.78 12.26
CA ASP A 123 12.39 8.90 13.04
C ASP A 123 10.87 9.09 12.88
N GLY A 124 10.24 9.72 13.87
CA GLY A 124 8.77 9.88 13.93
C GLY A 124 8.21 10.76 12.81
N GLU A 125 8.91 11.80 12.38
CA GLU A 125 8.46 12.69 11.30
C GLU A 125 8.51 11.97 9.94
N SER A 126 9.52 11.14 9.72
CA SER A 126 9.61 10.30 8.53
C SER A 126 8.47 9.27 8.47
N ILE A 127 8.10 8.64 9.59
CA ILE A 127 6.94 7.73 9.68
C ILE A 127 5.65 8.50 9.38
N LYS A 128 5.46 9.68 10.01
CA LYS A 128 4.31 10.57 9.77
C LYS A 128 4.18 10.93 8.29
N ARG A 129 5.29 11.25 7.63
CA ARG A 129 5.32 11.53 6.18
C ARG A 129 5.01 10.30 5.33
N LEU A 130 5.56 9.14 5.69
CA LEU A 130 5.32 7.88 4.97
C LEU A 130 3.82 7.55 4.97
N VAL A 131 3.18 7.53 6.15
CA VAL A 131 1.76 7.21 6.29
C VAL A 131 0.89 8.37 5.77
N GLY A 132 1.08 9.57 6.32
CA GLY A 132 0.21 10.72 6.11
C GLY A 132 0.34 11.42 4.76
N SER A 133 1.39 11.11 3.99
CA SER A 133 1.58 11.67 2.65
C SER A 133 1.74 10.58 1.60
N THR A 134 2.77 9.72 1.71
CA THR A 134 3.10 8.76 0.66
C THR A 134 2.03 7.69 0.49
N MET A 135 1.59 7.05 1.58
CA MET A 135 0.55 6.02 1.55
C MET A 135 -0.82 6.61 1.22
N VAL A 136 -1.16 7.78 1.77
CA VAL A 136 -2.41 8.49 1.44
C VAL A 136 -2.49 8.86 -0.04
N LYS A 137 -1.43 9.44 -0.61
CA LYS A 137 -1.40 9.81 -2.03
C LYS A 137 -1.65 8.60 -2.93
N ARG A 138 -1.13 7.43 -2.54
CA ARG A 138 -1.25 6.17 -3.28
C ARG A 138 -2.53 5.38 -2.98
N ASN A 139 -3.40 5.87 -2.10
CA ASN A 139 -4.60 5.15 -1.66
C ASN A 139 -4.31 3.82 -0.95
N ILE A 140 -3.22 3.78 -0.18
CA ILE A 140 -2.87 2.66 0.73
C ILE A 140 -3.38 2.94 2.15
N ALA A 141 -3.40 4.22 2.53
CA ALA A 141 -3.98 4.70 3.77
C ALA A 141 -5.02 5.79 3.47
N ILE A 142 -6.03 5.92 4.34
CA ILE A 142 -7.02 6.99 4.30
C ILE A 142 -6.84 7.83 5.56
N LYS A 143 -6.68 9.14 5.37
CA LYS A 143 -6.63 10.10 6.47
C LYS A 143 -8.06 10.47 6.89
N HIS A 144 -8.34 10.36 8.18
CA HIS A 144 -9.56 10.82 8.83
C HIS A 144 -9.31 12.08 9.66
N SER A 145 -10.30 12.53 10.43
CA SER A 145 -10.12 13.62 11.39
C SER A 145 -9.16 13.23 12.52
N ASP A 146 -8.66 14.24 13.25
CA ASP A 146 -7.85 14.05 14.47
C ASP A 146 -6.62 13.15 14.27
N ASP A 147 -5.96 13.31 13.12
CA ASP A 147 -4.76 12.54 12.74
C ASP A 147 -4.91 11.02 12.88
N LYS A 148 -6.12 10.52 12.64
CA LYS A 148 -6.41 9.10 12.51
C LYS A 148 -6.28 8.63 11.07
N TYR A 149 -5.85 7.38 10.92
CA TYR A 149 -5.65 6.74 9.63
C TYR A 149 -6.19 5.30 9.65
N SER A 150 -6.84 4.91 8.57
CA SER A 150 -7.16 3.50 8.26
C SER A 150 -6.36 3.03 7.06
N PHE A 151 -6.21 1.72 6.89
CA PHE A 151 -5.55 1.14 5.73
C PHE A 151 -6.58 0.57 4.74
N THR A 152 -6.34 0.79 3.45
CA THR A 152 -7.17 0.22 2.39
C THR A 152 -6.75 -1.23 2.12
N LYS A 153 -7.55 -1.99 1.37
CA LYS A 153 -7.18 -3.37 0.97
C LYS A 153 -5.84 -3.47 0.22
N ALA A 154 -5.30 -2.36 -0.30
CA ALA A 154 -3.99 -2.31 -0.91
C ALA A 154 -2.84 -2.68 0.06
N TYR A 155 -3.02 -2.60 1.38
CA TYR A 155 -1.99 -3.03 2.35
C TYR A 155 -1.57 -4.49 2.12
N LYS A 156 -2.49 -5.34 1.64
CA LYS A 156 -2.26 -6.78 1.45
C LYS A 156 -1.12 -7.06 0.47
N LEU A 157 -0.96 -6.22 -0.57
CA LEU A 157 0.16 -6.35 -1.51
C LEU A 157 1.50 -6.32 -0.79
N PHE A 158 1.64 -5.44 0.20
CA PHE A 158 2.91 -5.22 0.90
C PHE A 158 3.18 -6.31 1.95
N ILE A 159 2.12 -6.87 2.55
CA ILE A 159 2.26 -8.04 3.43
C ILE A 159 2.63 -9.29 2.61
N ASP A 160 2.01 -9.48 1.45
CA ASP A 160 2.32 -10.62 0.57
C ASP A 160 3.77 -10.52 0.05
N PHE A 161 4.19 -9.32 -0.35
CA PHE A 161 5.58 -9.06 -0.75
C PHE A 161 6.58 -9.38 0.37
N ALA A 162 6.29 -8.98 1.61
CA ALA A 162 7.12 -9.32 2.76
C ALA A 162 7.19 -10.84 3.01
N ARG A 163 6.06 -11.54 2.91
CA ARG A 163 6.01 -13.00 3.04
C ARG A 163 6.84 -13.70 1.97
N ASP A 164 6.79 -13.24 0.73
CA ASP A 164 7.52 -13.87 -0.37
C ASP A 164 9.03 -13.59 -0.29
N LEU A 165 9.44 -12.42 0.19
CA LEU A 165 10.85 -12.15 0.51
C LEU A 165 11.42 -13.14 1.54
N ILE A 166 10.65 -13.47 2.58
CA ILE A 166 11.07 -14.44 3.61
C ILE A 166 11.21 -15.84 3.03
N LYS A 167 10.25 -16.29 2.21
CA LYS A 167 10.32 -17.62 1.55
C LYS A 167 11.52 -17.77 0.63
N THR A 168 11.93 -16.69 -0.02
CA THR A 168 13.08 -16.67 -0.94
C THR A 168 14.43 -16.75 -0.20
N HIS A 169 14.47 -16.35 1.08
CA HIS A 169 15.68 -16.45 1.92
C HIS A 169 15.78 -17.76 2.71
N ILE A 170 14.71 -18.56 2.75
CA ILE A 170 14.66 -19.86 3.46
C ILE A 170 14.88 -21.05 2.50
N ASN A 171 14.90 -20.81 1.18
CA ASN A 171 15.27 -21.79 0.15
C ASN A 171 16.63 -21.45 -0.47
#